data_AF-A0A8T3VPE7-F1
#
_entry.id   AF-A0A8T3VPE7-F1
#
_cell.length_a   1.000
_cell.length_b   1.000
_cell.length_c   1.000
_cell.angle_alpha   90.00
_cell.angle_beta   90.00
_cell.angle_gamma   90.00
#
_symmetry.space_group_name_H-M   'P 1'
#
loop_
_entity.id
_entity.type
_entity.pdbx_description
1 polymer ?
#
loop_
_entity_poly.entity_id
_entity_poly.type
_entity_poly.pdbx_seq_one_letter_code
_entity_poly.pdbx_strand_id
1 'polypeptide(L)'
;MSRIKTFKMLGVLLAVVLIIVGILPVIRGDVLTNDSITTSIILILLGIAYIIITFKPEWTKAVFFFEGIVIGVVGYTILAFPYNIGFAIIGLIIIAIAVLAYLMKLPKGILKFFYR
;
A
#
# COMPACT_ATOMS: atom_id res chain seq x y z
N MET A 1 -11.40 -6.25 -25.37
CA MET A 1 -10.01 -6.56 -24.99
C MET A 1 -9.10 -5.34 -24.80
N SER A 2 -9.24 -4.25 -25.56
CA SER A 2 -8.36 -3.06 -25.44
C SER A 2 -8.42 -2.39 -24.05
N ARG A 3 -9.64 -2.16 -23.50
CA ARG A 3 -9.82 -1.51 -22.19
C ARG A 3 -9.11 -2.23 -21.03
N ILE A 4 -9.11 -3.57 -21.02
CA ILE A 4 -8.46 -4.36 -19.96
C ILE A 4 -6.93 -4.21 -20.02
N LYS A 5 -6.35 -4.18 -21.23
CA LYS A 5 -4.91 -3.90 -21.42
C LYS A 5 -4.56 -2.49 -20.95
N THR A 6 -5.40 -1.50 -21.24
CA THR A 6 -5.21 -0.12 -20.78
C THR A 6 -5.25 -0.01 -19.25
N PHE A 7 -6.19 -0.68 -18.57
CA PHE A 7 -6.25 -0.68 -17.11
C PHE A 7 -5.03 -1.33 -16.45
N LYS A 8 -4.55 -2.45 -16.98
CA LYS A 8 -3.31 -3.09 -16.49
C LYS A 8 -2.10 -2.18 -16.70
N MET A 9 -2.00 -1.53 -17.86
CA MET A 9 -0.92 -0.59 -18.17
C MET A 9 -0.94 0.63 -17.23
N LEU A 10 -2.12 1.17 -16.91
CA LEU A 10 -2.25 2.26 -15.95
C LEU A 10 -1.84 1.85 -14.53
N GLY A 11 -2.19 0.64 -14.09
CA GLY A 11 -1.76 0.12 -12.78
C GLY A 11 -0.24 -0.04 -12.68
N VAL A 12 0.39 -0.54 -13.76
CA VAL A 12 1.86 -0.64 -13.84
C VAL A 12 2.51 0.73 -13.87
N LEU A 13 1.99 1.68 -14.65
CA LEU A 13 2.50 3.05 -14.70
C LEU A 13 2.43 3.71 -13.32
N LEU A 14 1.31 3.58 -12.61
CA LEU A 14 1.17 4.11 -11.26
C LEU A 14 2.21 3.49 -10.32
N ALA A 15 2.38 2.17 -10.36
CA ALA A 15 3.39 1.50 -9.52
C ALA A 15 4.81 2.01 -9.79
N VAL A 16 5.18 2.18 -11.06
CA VAL A 16 6.50 2.70 -11.45
C VAL A 16 6.67 4.13 -10.92
N VAL A 17 5.66 4.99 -11.06
CA VAL A 17 5.71 6.35 -10.53
C VAL A 17 5.88 6.34 -9.01
N LEU A 18 5.13 5.52 -8.28
CA LEU A 18 5.23 5.42 -6.81
C LEU A 18 6.63 4.98 -6.37
N ILE A 19 7.21 3.98 -7.03
CA ILE A 19 8.56 3.50 -6.73
C ILE A 19 9.61 4.59 -7.03
N ILE A 20 9.52 5.25 -8.19
CA ILE A 20 10.44 6.35 -8.53
C ILE A 20 10.35 7.46 -7.50
N VAL A 21 9.12 7.89 -7.15
CA VAL A 21 8.92 8.95 -6.16
C VAL A 21 9.45 8.54 -4.78
N GLY A 22 9.28 7.29 -4.39
CA GLY A 22 9.85 6.77 -3.15
C GLY A 22 11.39 6.74 -3.13
N ILE A 23 12.04 6.53 -4.28
CA ILE A 23 13.51 6.46 -4.38
C ILE A 23 14.14 7.84 -4.62
N LEU A 24 13.38 8.82 -5.13
CA LEU A 24 13.87 10.17 -5.47
C LEU A 24 14.68 10.85 -4.35
N PRO A 25 14.27 10.83 -3.06
CA PRO A 25 15.06 11.45 -2.00
C PRO A 25 16.48 10.88 -1.88
N VAL A 26 16.63 9.57 -2.14
CA VAL A 26 17.93 8.89 -2.13
C VAL A 26 18.78 9.29 -3.33
N ILE A 27 18.16 9.40 -4.52
CA ILE A 27 18.86 9.79 -5.76
C ILE A 27 19.31 11.25 -5.70
N ARG A 28 18.49 12.13 -5.14
CA ARG A 28 18.79 13.56 -5.03
C ARG A 28 19.81 13.88 -3.94
N GLY A 29 20.12 12.92 -3.06
CA GLY A 29 20.98 13.16 -1.90
C GLY A 29 20.32 14.10 -0.89
N ASP A 30 18.99 14.12 -0.84
CA ASP A 30 18.25 14.92 0.14
C ASP A 30 18.56 14.41 1.55
N VAL A 31 18.45 15.28 2.56
CA VAL A 31 18.61 14.87 3.96
C VAL A 31 17.51 13.87 4.30
N LEU A 32 17.90 12.62 4.56
CA LEU A 32 16.98 11.54 4.91
C LEU A 32 16.47 11.73 6.34
N THR A 33 15.35 12.43 6.47
CA THR A 33 14.62 12.53 7.74
C THR A 33 13.73 11.29 7.94
N ASN A 34 13.29 11.07 9.17
CA ASN A 34 12.35 9.99 9.52
C ASN A 34 11.06 10.04 8.67
N ASP A 35 10.57 11.25 8.35
CA ASP A 35 9.39 11.44 7.53
C ASP A 35 9.64 11.04 6.07
N SER A 36 10.80 11.44 5.52
CA SER A 36 11.22 11.06 4.18
C SER A 36 11.39 9.55 4.06
N ILE A 37 12.06 8.91 5.04
CA ILE A 37 12.27 7.46 5.08
C ILE A 37 10.92 6.72 5.14
N THR A 38 10.03 7.15 6.04
CA THR A 38 8.70 6.54 6.18
C THR A 38 7.89 6.63 4.90
N THR A 39 7.86 7.82 4.29
CA THR A 39 7.14 8.07 3.04
C THR A 39 7.72 7.24 1.90
N SER A 40 9.04 7.16 1.78
CA SER A 40 9.72 6.34 0.78
C SER A 40 9.38 4.86 0.91
N ILE A 41 9.42 4.31 2.12
CA ILE A 41 9.06 2.91 2.39
C ILE A 41 7.61 2.64 1.98
N ILE A 42 6.68 3.50 2.38
CA ILE A 42 5.25 3.34 2.08
C ILE A 42 5.01 3.40 0.56
N LEU A 43 5.60 4.37 -0.14
CA LEU A 43 5.43 4.53 -1.59
C LEU A 43 5.98 3.36 -2.39
N ILE A 44 7.18 2.87 -2.04
CA ILE A 44 7.79 1.73 -2.72
C ILE A 44 6.93 0.48 -2.52
N LEU A 45 6.46 0.25 -1.29
CA LEU A 45 5.60 -0.89 -0.99
C LEU A 45 4.26 -0.83 -1.71
N LEU A 46 3.60 0.33 -1.73
CA LEU A 46 2.38 0.55 -2.51
C LEU A 46 2.60 0.26 -3.99
N GLY A 47 3.76 0.66 -4.54
CA GLY A 47 4.11 0.35 -5.93
C GLY A 47 4.24 -1.15 -6.18
N ILE A 48 4.96 -1.87 -5.31
CA ILE A 48 5.10 -3.33 -5.41
C ILE A 48 3.75 -4.03 -5.25
N ALA A 49 2.95 -3.60 -4.27
CA ALA A 49 1.61 -4.08 -4.02
C ALA A 49 0.72 -3.94 -5.26
N TYR A 50 0.72 -2.76 -5.89
CA TYR A 50 -0.03 -2.51 -7.11
C TYR A 50 0.35 -3.43 -8.26
N ILE A 51 1.64 -3.74 -8.41
CA ILE A 51 2.11 -4.71 -9.42
C ILE A 51 1.54 -6.08 -9.10
N ILE A 52 1.71 -6.56 -7.86
CA ILE A 52 1.26 -7.88 -7.43
C ILE A 52 -0.24 -8.05 -7.68
N ILE A 53 -1.08 -7.11 -7.25
CA ILE A 53 -2.54 -7.22 -7.41
C ILE A 53 -2.99 -7.11 -8.88
N THR A 54 -2.24 -6.40 -9.72
CA THR A 54 -2.54 -6.26 -11.15
C THR A 54 -2.33 -7.57 -11.92
N PHE A 55 -1.30 -8.33 -11.54
CA PHE A 55 -0.98 -9.61 -12.17
C PHE A 55 -1.61 -10.81 -11.47
N LYS A 56 -1.77 -10.74 -10.14
CA LYS A 56 -2.35 -11.78 -9.30
C LYS A 56 -3.41 -11.18 -8.34
N PRO A 57 -4.63 -10.92 -8.82
CA PRO A 57 -5.70 -10.33 -8.02
C PRO A 57 -6.08 -11.15 -6.77
N GLU A 58 -5.88 -12.47 -6.82
CA GLU A 58 -6.08 -13.38 -5.69
C GLU A 58 -5.23 -13.03 -4.45
N TRP A 59 -4.11 -12.34 -4.64
CA TRP A 59 -3.22 -11.88 -3.56
C TRP A 59 -3.69 -10.58 -2.90
N THR A 60 -4.73 -9.90 -3.41
CA THR A 60 -5.18 -8.59 -2.92
C THR A 60 -5.41 -8.59 -1.40
N LYS A 61 -6.03 -9.64 -0.86
CA LYS A 61 -6.28 -9.75 0.59
C LYS A 61 -4.98 -9.81 1.41
N ALA A 62 -4.02 -10.61 0.97
CA ALA A 62 -2.73 -10.76 1.65
C ALA A 62 -1.92 -9.47 1.56
N VAL A 63 -1.89 -8.84 0.38
CA VAL A 63 -1.19 -7.58 0.15
C VAL A 63 -1.72 -6.47 1.06
N PHE A 64 -3.05 -6.29 1.14
CA PHE A 64 -3.65 -5.31 2.05
C PHE A 64 -3.33 -5.61 3.53
N PHE A 65 -3.32 -6.88 3.93
CA PHE A 65 -2.96 -7.26 5.30
C PHE A 65 -1.51 -6.88 5.62
N PHE A 66 -0.56 -7.21 4.74
CA PHE A 66 0.84 -6.85 4.91
C PHE A 66 1.09 -5.34 4.84
N GLU A 67 0.42 -4.63 3.92
CA GLU A 67 0.50 -3.16 3.88
C GLU A 67 0.02 -2.53 5.19
N GLY A 68 -1.09 -3.01 5.74
CA GLY A 68 -1.59 -2.52 7.02
C GLY A 68 -0.58 -2.72 8.16
N ILE A 69 0.09 -3.88 8.20
CA ILE A 69 1.17 -4.14 9.16
C ILE A 69 2.33 -3.17 8.95
N VAL A 70 2.80 -3.02 7.71
CA VAL A 70 3.97 -2.20 7.45
C VAL A 70 3.67 -0.72 7.73
N ILE A 71 2.54 -0.19 7.27
CA ILE A 71 2.12 1.19 7.54
C ILE A 71 1.98 1.42 9.05
N GLY A 72 1.38 0.46 9.77
CA GLY A 72 1.21 0.55 11.22
C GLY A 72 2.54 0.52 11.97
N VAL A 73 3.42 -0.42 11.66
CA VAL A 73 4.71 -0.60 12.35
C VAL A 73 5.69 0.51 11.99
N VAL A 74 5.89 0.79 10.70
CA VAL A 74 6.83 1.82 10.23
C VAL A 74 6.34 3.20 10.68
N GLY A 75 5.05 3.49 10.52
CA GLY A 75 4.48 4.73 10.99
C GLY A 75 4.60 4.90 12.51
N TYR A 76 4.36 3.84 13.29
CA TYR A 76 4.46 3.92 14.75
C TYR A 76 5.91 4.09 15.26
N THR A 77 6.86 3.41 14.62
CA THR A 77 8.25 3.35 15.09
C THR A 77 9.13 4.49 14.59
N ILE A 78 8.86 5.01 13.39
CA ILE A 78 9.74 5.99 12.74
C ILE A 78 9.22 7.42 12.92
N LEU A 79 7.90 7.64 12.88
CA LEU A 79 7.33 8.99 12.96
C LEU A 79 7.29 9.53 14.40
N ALA A 80 7.33 10.86 14.52
CA ALA A 80 7.15 11.53 15.80
C ALA A 80 5.68 11.60 16.21
N PHE A 81 5.42 11.78 17.51
CA PHE A 81 4.08 12.09 18.01
C PHE A 81 3.59 13.44 17.46
N PRO A 82 2.32 13.56 17.03
CA PRO A 82 1.23 12.58 17.13
C PRO A 82 1.04 11.67 15.89
N TYR A 83 1.87 11.84 14.86
CA TYR A 83 1.71 11.15 13.58
C TYR A 83 1.86 9.63 13.72
N ASN A 84 2.74 9.17 14.60
CA ASN A 84 2.92 7.75 14.90
C ASN A 84 1.62 7.04 15.31
N ILE A 85 0.80 7.67 16.14
CA ILE A 85 -0.49 7.12 16.58
C ILE A 85 -1.47 7.11 15.41
N GLY A 86 -1.51 8.18 14.62
CA GLY A 86 -2.37 8.26 13.44
C GLY A 86 -2.10 7.13 12.45
N PHE A 87 -0.82 6.90 12.10
CA PHE A 87 -0.43 5.82 11.20
C PHE A 87 -0.64 4.43 11.81
N ALA A 88 -0.42 4.25 13.11
CA ALA A 88 -0.73 3.00 13.80
C ALA A 88 -2.23 2.65 13.70
N ILE A 89 -3.12 3.64 13.91
CA ILE A 89 -4.57 3.47 13.79
C ILE A 89 -4.95 3.13 12.34
N ILE A 90 -4.40 3.85 11.36
CA ILE A 90 -4.65 3.58 9.94
C ILE A 90 -4.22 2.16 9.59
N GLY A 91 -3.02 1.74 10.00
CA GLY A 91 -2.52 0.38 9.79
C GLY A 91 -3.45 -0.68 10.39
N LEU A 92 -3.91 -0.46 11.63
CA LEU A 92 -4.87 -1.33 12.30
C LEU A 92 -6.21 -1.44 11.55
N ILE A 93 -6.73 -0.32 11.06
CA ILE A 93 -7.98 -0.31 10.26
C ILE A 93 -7.79 -1.12 8.98
N ILE A 94 -6.68 -0.95 8.27
CA ILE A 94 -6.38 -1.70 7.05
C ILE A 94 -6.30 -3.21 7.35
N ILE A 95 -5.60 -3.60 8.43
CA ILE A 95 -5.52 -5.00 8.88
C ILE A 95 -6.93 -5.54 9.18
N ALA A 96 -7.74 -4.79 9.92
CA ALA A 96 -9.10 -5.20 10.27
C ALA A 96 -9.96 -5.42 9.01
N ILE A 97 -9.88 -4.52 8.03
CA ILE A 97 -10.56 -4.66 6.74
C ILE A 97 -10.08 -5.93 6.02
N ALA A 98 -8.76 -6.16 5.95
CA ALA A 98 -8.21 -7.35 5.30
C ALA A 98 -8.70 -8.64 5.97
N VAL A 99 -8.72 -8.71 7.31
CA VAL A 99 -9.25 -9.85 8.07
C VAL A 99 -10.75 -10.04 7.80
N LEU A 100 -11.55 -8.97 7.80
CA LEU A 100 -12.97 -9.05 7.46
C LEU A 100 -13.22 -9.52 6.02
N ALA A 101 -12.32 -9.18 5.08
CA ALA A 101 -12.35 -9.68 3.71
C ALA A 101 -12.08 -11.19 3.64
N TYR A 102 -11.13 -11.70 4.45
CA TYR A 102 -10.89 -13.14 4.60
C TYR A 102 -12.10 -13.86 5.18
N LEU A 103 -12.76 -13.28 6.17
CA LEU A 103 -13.97 -13.84 6.81
C LEU A 103 -15.24 -13.66 5.97
N MET A 104 -15.17 -13.02 4.80
CA MET A 104 -16.32 -12.66 3.95
C MET A 104 -17.41 -11.85 4.68
N LYS A 105 -17.04 -11.09 5.72
CA LYS A 105 -17.96 -10.26 6.53
C LYS A 105 -18.11 -8.82 6.04
N LEU A 106 -17.36 -8.42 5.02
CA LEU A 106 -17.48 -7.10 4.42
C LEU A 106 -18.76 -6.96 3.56
N PRO A 107 -19.27 -5.73 3.38
CA PRO A 107 -20.35 -5.48 2.42
C PRO A 107 -20.00 -6.00 1.02
N LYS A 108 -20.99 -6.57 0.30
CA LYS A 108 -20.79 -7.21 -1.02
C LYS A 108 -20.08 -6.31 -2.05
N GLY A 109 -20.30 -5.00 -1.99
CA GLY A 109 -19.62 -4.03 -2.85
C GLY A 109 -18.11 -3.96 -2.64
N ILE A 110 -17.66 -4.05 -1.39
CA ILE A 110 -16.24 -4.02 -1.02
C ILE A 110 -15.62 -5.40 -1.22
N LEU A 111 -16.34 -6.48 -0.88
CA LEU A 111 -15.87 -7.85 -1.15
C LEU A 111 -15.53 -8.07 -2.62
N LYS A 112 -16.30 -7.50 -3.55
CA LYS A 112 -16.04 -7.61 -4.99
C LYS A 112 -14.64 -7.10 -5.39
N PHE A 113 -14.05 -6.18 -4.63
CA PHE A 113 -12.69 -5.70 -4.87
C PHE A 113 -11.62 -6.73 -4.49
N PHE A 114 -11.86 -7.51 -3.43
CA PHE A 114 -10.92 -8.52 -2.91
C PHE A 114 -10.98 -9.88 -3.62
N TYR A 115 -12.07 -10.15 -4.36
CA TYR A 115 -12.34 -11.44 -5.02
C TYR A 115 -12.48 -11.31 -6.55
N ARG A 116 -11.89 -10.25 -7.12
CA ARG A 116 -12.01 -9.93 -8.55
C ARG A 116 -11.01 -10.67 -9.43
#